data_AF-A0A4R2HG86-F1
#
_entry.id   AF-A0A4R2HG86-F1
#
_cell.length_a   1.000
_cell.length_b   1.000
_cell.length_c   1.000
_cell.angle_alpha   90.00
_cell.angle_beta   90.00
_cell.angle_gamma   90.00
#
_symmetry.space_group_name_H-M   'P 1'
#
loop_
_entity.id
_entity.type
_entity.pdbx_description
1 polymer ?
#
loop_
_entity_poly.entity_id
_entity_poly.type
_entity_poly.pdbx_seq_one_letter_code
_entity_poly.pdbx_strand_id
1 'polypeptide(L)'
;MTDQDPVEVPAEVAEAGRVRLAEWLTAEAPTPELGATPEELADWTAHQVEEYLVFVPPGYANLLFLVADHGISSFAPSQQSLEEAMAAARPQS
;
A
#
# COMPACT_ATOMS: atom_id res chain seq x y z
N MET A 1 -8.32 -25.44 0.86
CA MET A 1 -8.52 -24.01 0.53
C MET A 1 -8.46 -23.28 1.85
N THR A 2 -7.34 -22.65 2.17
CA THR A 2 -7.27 -21.75 3.31
C THR A 2 -7.91 -20.44 2.89
N ASP A 3 -9.14 -20.20 3.34
CA ASP A 3 -9.68 -18.86 3.52
C ASP A 3 -8.71 -18.11 4.44
N GLN A 4 -7.78 -17.36 3.85
CA GLN A 4 -7.08 -16.33 4.60
C GLN A 4 -8.02 -15.13 4.61
N ASP A 5 -8.90 -15.09 5.61
CA ASP A 5 -9.62 -13.87 5.96
C ASP A 5 -8.60 -12.71 6.07
N PRO A 6 -8.90 -11.53 5.53
CA PRO A 6 -8.05 -10.37 5.72
C PRO A 6 -7.82 -10.16 7.21
N VAL A 7 -6.56 -10.25 7.66
CA VAL A 7 -6.21 -9.98 9.05
C VAL A 7 -6.54 -8.52 9.33
N GLU A 8 -7.34 -8.28 10.37
CA GLU A 8 -7.63 -6.92 10.84
C GLU A 8 -6.31 -6.23 11.19
N VAL A 9 -5.98 -5.18 10.45
CA VAL A 9 -4.75 -4.43 10.67
C VAL A 9 -4.93 -3.57 11.91
N PRO A 10 -4.03 -3.66 12.92
CA PRO A 10 -4.09 -2.75 14.06
C PRO A 10 -4.07 -1.30 13.59
N ALA A 11 -4.91 -0.45 14.19
CA ALA A 11 -5.07 0.95 13.76
C ALA A 11 -3.73 1.70 13.70
N GLU A 12 -2.85 1.48 14.67
CA GLU A 12 -1.52 2.08 14.76
C GLU A 12 -0.61 1.67 13.58
N VAL A 13 -0.70 0.40 13.16
CA VAL A 13 0.06 -0.14 12.03
C VAL A 13 -0.45 0.46 10.71
N ALA A 14 -1.77 0.55 10.56
CA ALA A 14 -2.38 1.20 9.40
C ALA A 14 -2.03 2.69 9.34
N GLU A 15 -2.04 3.40 10.47
CA GLU A 15 -1.65 4.80 10.56
C GLU A 15 -0.18 5.02 10.19
N ALA A 16 0.74 4.22 10.74
CA ALA A 16 2.15 4.27 10.36
C ALA A 16 2.36 3.99 8.86
N GLY A 17 1.61 3.04 8.30
CA GLY A 17 1.61 2.75 6.87
C GLY A 17 1.13 3.93 6.02
N ARG A 18 0.08 4.64 6.44
CA ARG A 18 -0.43 5.84 5.76
C ARG A 18 0.59 6.96 5.77
N VAL A 19 1.29 7.18 6.88
CA VAL A 19 2.35 8.19 6.97
C VAL A 19 3.45 7.89 5.94
N ARG A 20 3.96 6.66 5.90
CA ARG A 20 5.00 6.27 4.93
C ARG A 20 4.51 6.38 3.49
N LEU A 21 3.27 5.99 3.21
CA LEU A 21 2.69 6.08 1.88
C LEU A 21 2.49 7.55 1.44
N ALA A 22 2.03 8.41 2.33
CA ALA A 22 1.87 9.84 2.08
C ALA A 22 3.22 10.51 1.77
N GLU A 23 4.26 10.19 2.53
CA GLU A 23 5.63 10.67 2.29
C GLU A 23 6.14 10.23 0.90
N TRP A 24 5.93 8.96 0.54
CA TRP A 24 6.35 8.44 -0.76
C TRP A 24 5.56 9.05 -1.92
N LEU A 25 4.24 9.15 -1.83
CA LEU A 25 3.40 9.80 -2.83
C LEU A 25 3.79 11.27 -3.02
N THR A 26 4.13 11.95 -1.93
CA THR A 26 4.62 13.33 -1.97
C THR A 26 6.00 13.44 -2.62
N ALA A 27 6.89 12.48 -2.38
CA ALA A 27 8.20 12.43 -3.03
C ALA A 27 8.12 12.14 -4.54
N GLU A 28 7.15 11.31 -4.96
CA GLU A 28 6.89 11.00 -6.37
C GLU A 28 6.10 12.11 -7.09
N ALA A 29 5.49 13.04 -6.35
CA ALA A 29 4.70 14.12 -6.91
C ALA A 29 5.58 15.11 -7.69
N PRO A 30 5.16 15.58 -8.87
CA PRO A 30 5.94 16.54 -9.66
C PRO A 30 6.03 17.92 -8.98
N THR A 31 5.09 18.23 -8.08
CA THR A 31 5.12 19.41 -7.22
C THR A 31 4.62 19.05 -5.81
N PRO A 32 5.12 19.72 -4.75
CA PRO A 32 4.70 19.43 -3.37
C PRO A 32 3.19 19.61 -3.13
N GLU A 33 2.54 20.47 -3.90
CA GLU A 33 1.08 20.75 -3.80
C GLU A 33 0.22 19.59 -4.33
N LEU A 34 0.82 18.66 -5.07
CA LEU A 34 0.19 17.44 -5.57
C LEU A 34 0.58 16.19 -4.75
N GLY A 35 1.31 16.39 -3.65
CA GLY A 35 1.60 15.33 -2.70
C GLY A 35 0.33 14.86 -1.97
N ALA A 36 0.49 13.81 -1.17
CA ALA A 36 -0.59 13.26 -0.37
C ALA A 36 -0.29 13.45 1.12
N THR A 37 -1.33 13.63 1.91
CA THR A 37 -1.28 13.69 3.37
C THR A 37 -1.86 12.42 4.00
N PRO A 38 -1.43 12.02 5.21
CA PRO A 38 -2.01 10.86 5.90
C PRO A 38 -3.53 10.98 6.10
N GLU A 39 -4.03 12.20 6.29
CA GLU A 39 -5.45 12.52 6.43
C GLU A 39 -6.24 12.23 5.14
N GLU A 40 -5.67 12.49 3.97
CA GLU A 40 -6.27 12.15 2.67
C GLU A 40 -6.28 10.64 2.39
N LEU A 41 -5.43 9.88 3.09
CA LEU A 41 -5.37 8.42 2.99
C LEU A 41 -6.21 7.72 4.09
N ALA A 42 -6.91 8.48 4.93
CA ALA A 42 -7.62 7.96 6.09
C ALA A 42 -8.76 7.00 5.72
N ASP A 43 -9.41 7.23 4.57
CA ASP A 43 -10.50 6.40 4.05
C ASP A 43 -10.01 5.25 3.15
N TRP A 44 -8.70 5.12 2.94
CA TRP A 44 -8.13 4.00 2.20
C TRP A 44 -8.16 2.76 3.08
N THR A 45 -8.64 1.67 2.49
CA THR A 45 -8.66 0.37 3.17
C THR A 45 -7.24 -0.17 3.23
N ALA A 46 -6.82 -0.60 4.42
CA ALA A 46 -5.53 -1.25 4.64
C ALA A 46 -5.75 -2.74 4.93
N HIS A 47 -4.99 -3.60 4.26
CA HIS A 47 -4.95 -5.04 4.52
C HIS A 47 -3.52 -5.47 4.81
N GLN A 48 -3.33 -6.33 5.80
CA GLN A 48 -2.02 -6.93 6.05
C GLN A 48 -1.95 -8.27 5.32
N VAL A 49 -0.91 -8.43 4.50
CA VAL A 49 -0.60 -9.66 3.77
C VAL A 49 0.88 -9.96 3.94
N GLU A 50 1.19 -11.02 4.68
CA GLU A 50 2.55 -11.34 5.10
C GLU A 50 3.24 -10.13 5.80
N GLU A 51 4.33 -9.62 5.21
CA GLU A 51 5.12 -8.47 5.67
C GLU A 51 4.66 -7.13 5.06
N TYR A 52 3.66 -7.16 4.18
CA TYR A 52 3.17 -6.00 3.45
C TYR A 52 1.87 -5.45 4.02
N LEU A 53 1.75 -4.13 4.02
CA LEU A 53 0.49 -3.42 4.11
C LEU A 53 0.03 -3.04 2.71
N VAL A 54 -1.12 -3.57 2.30
CA VAL A 54 -1.77 -3.27 1.03
C VAL A 54 -2.78 -2.15 1.26
N PHE A 55 -2.58 -1.02 0.61
CA PHE A 55 -3.52 0.10 0.63
C PHE A 55 -4.37 0.14 -0.64
N VAL A 56 -5.68 0.27 -0.46
CA VAL A 56 -6.69 0.30 -1.51
C VAL A 56 -7.36 1.68 -1.55
N PRO A 57 -7.19 2.46 -2.63
CA PRO A 57 -7.87 3.74 -2.78
C PRO A 57 -9.40 3.58 -2.88
N PRO A 58 -10.17 4.48 -2.28
CA PRO A 58 -11.63 4.48 -2.39
C PRO A 58 -12.04 4.77 -3.85
N GLY A 59 -12.96 3.97 -4.38
CA GLY A 59 -13.51 4.15 -5.73
C GLY A 59 -12.60 3.75 -6.90
N TYR A 60 -11.31 3.47 -6.66
CA TYR A 60 -10.35 3.07 -7.69
C TYR A 60 -9.42 1.95 -7.21
N ALA A 61 -9.84 0.70 -7.42
CA ALA A 61 -9.01 -0.49 -7.20
C ALA A 61 -8.00 -0.75 -8.35
N ASN A 62 -7.85 0.17 -9.31
CA ASN A 62 -6.97 -0.01 -10.46
C ASN A 62 -5.49 0.17 -10.11
N LEU A 63 -5.18 0.76 -8.96
CA LEU A 63 -3.83 0.94 -8.47
C LEU A 63 -3.83 0.69 -6.96
N LEU A 64 -3.08 -0.31 -6.54
CA LEU A 64 -2.88 -0.71 -5.15
C LEU A 64 -1.44 -0.40 -4.75
N PHE A 65 -1.22 -0.16 -3.47
CA PHE A 65 0.11 0.15 -2.95
C PHE A 65 0.54 -0.88 -1.92
N LEU A 66 1.74 -1.40 -2.07
CA LEU A 66 2.41 -2.28 -1.13
C LEU A 66 3.39 -1.46 -0.31
N VAL A 67 3.23 -1.47 1.00
CA VAL A 67 4.12 -0.80 1.95
C VAL A 67 4.78 -1.85 2.82
N ALA A 68 6.11 -1.89 2.80
CA ALA A 68 6.93 -2.74 3.66
C ALA A 68 8.14 -1.96 4.19
N ASP A 69 8.86 -2.56 5.13
CA ASP A 69 10.05 -1.92 5.70
C ASP A 69 11.16 -1.65 4.68
N HIS A 70 11.26 -2.48 3.65
CA HIS A 70 12.27 -2.39 2.60
C HIS A 70 11.88 -1.43 1.46
N GLY A 71 10.64 -0.95 1.40
CA GLY A 71 10.21 -0.04 0.35
C GLY A 71 8.71 0.00 0.13
N ILE A 72 8.30 0.85 -0.81
CA ILE A 72 6.92 1.01 -1.27
C ILE A 72 6.89 0.75 -2.77
N SER A 73 5.90 -0.01 -3.23
CA SER A 73 5.65 -0.23 -4.65
C SER A 73 4.16 -0.13 -4.95
N SER A 74 3.82 0.19 -6.20
CA SER A 74 2.45 0.25 -6.67
C SER A 74 2.20 -0.79 -7.76
N PHE A 75 1.01 -1.37 -7.79
CA PHE A 75 0.62 -2.30 -8.85
C PHE A 75 -0.83 -2.20 -9.24
N ALA A 76 -1.13 -2.58 -10.48
CA ALA A 76 -2.49 -2.70 -10.97
C ALA A 76 -2.96 -4.16 -10.91
N PRO A 77 -4.00 -4.50 -10.14
CA PRO A 77 -4.51 -5.88 -10.07
C PRO A 77 -5.08 -6.41 -11.39
N SER A 78 -5.33 -5.53 -12.38
CA SER A 78 -5.68 -5.91 -13.75
C SER A 78 -4.48 -6.35 -14.60
N GLN A 79 -3.26 -6.02 -14.18
CA GLN A 79 -2.02 -6.30 -14.92
C GLN A 79 -1.14 -7.35 -14.24
N GLN A 80 -1.16 -7.40 -12.90
CA GLN A 80 -0.38 -8.36 -12.11
C GLN A 80 -1.13 -8.77 -10.85
N SER A 81 -0.95 -10.00 -10.41
CA SER A 81 -1.51 -10.47 -9.15
C SER A 81 -0.76 -9.88 -7.94
N LEU A 82 -1.41 -9.92 -6.78
CA LEU A 82 -0.79 -9.49 -5.51
C LEU A 82 0.48 -10.31 -5.19
N GLU A 83 0.46 -11.62 -5.42
CA GLU A 83 1.62 -12.49 -5.17
C GLU A 83 2.81 -12.12 -6.07
N GLU A 84 2.57 -11.86 -7.36
CA GLU A 84 3.61 -11.39 -8.28
C GLU A 84 4.14 -10.00 -7.88
N ALA A 85 3.25 -9.11 -7.44
CA ALA A 85 3.62 -7.78 -6.97
C ALA A 85 4.54 -7.85 -5.73
N MET A 86 4.19 -8.70 -4.75
CA MET A 86 5.02 -8.92 -3.56
C MET A 86 6.36 -9.54 -3.93
N ALA A 87 6.37 -10.57 -4.79
CA ALA A 87 7.61 -11.19 -5.24
C ALA A 87 8.55 -10.19 -5.95
N ALA A 88 8.00 -9.27 -6.73
CA ALA A 88 8.77 -8.20 -7.38
C ALA A 88 9.23 -7.09 -6.41
N ALA A 89 8.47 -6.85 -5.34
CA ALA A 89 8.80 -5.84 -4.32
C ALA A 89 9.90 -6.31 -3.35
N ARG A 90 10.06 -7.63 -3.17
CA ARG A 90 11.07 -8.19 -2.28
C ARG A 90 12.48 -7.77 -2.71
N PRO A 91 13.36 -7.42 -1.75
CA PRO A 91 14.74 -7.08 -2.06
C PRO A 91 15.44 -8.28 -2.71
N GLN A 92 15.99 -8.09 -3.90
CA GLN A 92 16.84 -9.09 -4.55
C GLN A 92 18.11 -9.25 -3.70
N SER A 93 18.23 -10.39 -3.04
CA SER A 93 19.41 -10.76 -2.24
C SER A 93 20.61 -11.12 -3.12
#